data_AF-A0A6C0D6B5-F1
#
_entry.id   AF-A0A6C0D6B5-F1
#
_cell.length_a   1.000
_cell.length_b   1.000
_cell.length_c   1.000
_cell.angle_alpha   90.00
_cell.angle_beta   90.00
_cell.angle_gamma   90.00
#
_symmetry.space_group_name_H-M   'P 1'
#
loop_
_entity.id
_entity.type
_entity.pdbx_description
1 polymer ?
#
loop_
_entity_poly.entity_id
_entity_poly.type
_entity_poly.pdbx_seq_one_letter_code
_entity_poly.pdbx_strand_id
1 'polypeptide(L)'
;MLYISVGDTDGNQLIYYCRNCGDKDETITAESVCVLETHFKKGEQKFNHIINQYTKKDPTLPRIYNVKCPNGGCSTNSDSAKNPAEVIYMRYDDDALKYLYICVTCNTVWKTDDNK
;
A
#
# COMPACT_ATOMS: atom_id res chain seq x y z
N MET A 1 -13.58 0.84 20.55
CA MET A 1 -13.15 -0.48 20.06
C MET A 1 -13.81 -1.54 20.93
N LEU A 2 -14.57 -2.46 20.33
CA LEU A 2 -15.23 -3.55 21.04
C LEU A 2 -14.27 -4.74 21.16
N TYR A 3 -14.41 -5.49 22.25
CA TYR A 3 -13.64 -6.69 22.57
C TYR A 3 -14.54 -7.91 22.50
N ILE A 4 -13.96 -9.09 22.34
CA ILE A 4 -14.71 -10.34 22.19
C ILE A 4 -14.65 -11.13 23.51
N SER A 5 -15.80 -11.64 23.95
CA SER A 5 -15.93 -12.60 25.05
C SER A 5 -16.86 -13.75 24.67
N VAL A 6 -16.77 -14.85 25.39
CA VAL A 6 -17.74 -15.95 25.32
C VAL A 6 -18.96 -15.60 26.19
N GLY A 7 -20.15 -16.02 25.79
CA GLY A 7 -21.38 -15.81 26.55
C GLY A 7 -21.36 -16.47 27.93
N ASP A 8 -21.92 -15.78 28.93
CA ASP A 8 -21.96 -16.25 30.31
C ASP A 8 -22.98 -17.40 30.51
N THR A 9 -24.07 -17.38 29.73
CA THR A 9 -25.18 -18.35 29.79
C THR A 9 -25.05 -19.48 28.76
N ASP A 10 -24.56 -19.15 27.56
CA ASP A 10 -24.30 -20.11 26.49
C ASP A 10 -22.86 -19.96 26.02
N GLY A 11 -22.06 -21.01 26.23
CA GLY A 11 -20.66 -21.08 25.82
C GLY A 11 -20.45 -21.11 24.30
N ASN A 12 -21.53 -21.27 23.53
CA ASN A 12 -21.49 -21.27 22.07
C ASN A 12 -21.84 -19.88 21.46
N GLN A 13 -22.01 -18.85 22.29
CA GLN A 13 -22.28 -17.49 21.86
C GLN A 13 -21.03 -16.60 21.96
N LEU A 14 -20.74 -15.82 20.91
CA LEU A 14 -19.73 -14.78 20.91
C LEU A 14 -20.38 -13.42 21.18
N ILE A 15 -19.83 -12.66 22.14
CA ILE A 15 -20.33 -11.33 22.53
C ILE A 15 -19.24 -10.30 22.26
N TYR A 16 -19.61 -9.20 21.61
CA TYR A 16 -18.75 -8.02 21.51
C TYR A 16 -19.09 -7.04 22.61
N TYR A 17 -18.11 -6.61 23.40
CA TYR A 17 -18.34 -5.72 24.55
C TYR A 17 -17.35 -4.56 24.61
N CYS A 18 -17.81 -3.42 25.12
CA CYS A 18 -16.96 -2.26 25.36
C CYS A 18 -16.26 -2.39 26.71
N ARG A 19 -14.92 -2.30 26.74
CA ARG A 19 -14.16 -2.28 28.00
C ARG A 19 -14.35 -1.00 28.82
N ASN A 20 -14.81 0.09 28.20
CA ASN A 20 -14.96 1.38 28.89
C ASN A 20 -16.32 1.51 29.60
N CYS A 21 -17.42 1.15 28.94
CA CYS A 21 -18.78 1.30 29.49
C CYS A 21 -19.47 -0.03 29.81
N GLY A 22 -18.95 -1.17 29.36
CA GLY A 22 -19.56 -2.48 29.58
C GLY A 22 -20.68 -2.85 28.62
N ASP A 23 -21.06 -1.96 27.69
CA ASP A 23 -22.10 -2.22 26.69
C ASP A 23 -21.76 -3.46 25.87
N LYS A 24 -22.74 -4.35 25.72
CA LYS A 24 -22.65 -5.59 24.94
C LYS A 24 -23.47 -5.44 23.66
N ASP A 25 -22.90 -5.86 22.53
CA ASP A 25 -23.56 -5.92 21.24
C ASP A 25 -24.05 -7.35 20.98
N GLU A 26 -25.37 -7.52 20.95
CA GLU A 26 -26.06 -8.80 20.78
C GLU A 26 -26.53 -9.02 19.33
N THR A 27 -26.25 -8.09 18.41
CA THR A 27 -26.73 -8.14 17.02
C THR A 27 -25.97 -9.10 16.11
N ILE A 28 -24.88 -9.70 16.60
CA ILE A 28 -23.98 -10.54 15.83
C ILE A 28 -24.52 -11.98 15.82
N THR A 29 -25.15 -12.38 14.72
CA THR A 29 -25.73 -13.71 14.52
C THR A 29 -24.67 -14.73 14.09
N ALA A 30 -24.79 -15.97 14.59
CA ALA A 30 -23.82 -17.05 14.40
C ALA A 30 -23.61 -17.53 12.95
N GLU A 31 -24.45 -17.11 12.00
CA GLU A 31 -24.50 -17.69 10.66
C GLU A 31 -23.34 -17.26 9.74
N SER A 32 -22.59 -16.20 10.06
CA SER A 32 -21.40 -15.81 9.25
C SER A 32 -20.44 -14.84 9.94
N VAL A 33 -19.97 -15.14 11.16
CA VAL A 33 -19.01 -14.27 11.87
C VAL A 33 -17.58 -14.66 11.54
N CYS A 34 -16.91 -13.87 10.71
CA CYS A 34 -15.45 -13.95 10.59
C CYS A 34 -14.80 -13.06 11.66
N VAL A 35 -14.19 -13.68 12.68
CA VAL A 35 -13.50 -12.96 13.78
C VAL A 35 -12.13 -12.45 13.35
N LEU A 36 -11.40 -13.29 12.62
CA LEU A 36 -10.07 -12.98 12.12
C LEU A 36 -9.87 -13.68 10.78
N GLU A 37 -9.65 -12.90 9.74
CA GLU A 37 -9.13 -13.39 8.47
C GLU A 37 -7.66 -13.01 8.36
N THR A 38 -6.79 -14.00 8.16
CA THR A 38 -5.36 -13.75 7.95
C THR A 38 -4.97 -14.15 6.53
N HIS A 39 -4.60 -13.17 5.73
CA HIS A 39 -4.10 -13.41 4.38
C HIS A 39 -2.59 -13.62 4.38
N PHE A 40 -2.14 -14.88 4.26
CA PHE A 40 -0.73 -15.23 4.14
C PHE A 40 -0.17 -15.08 2.72
N LYS A 41 -1.05 -15.09 1.71
CA LYS A 41 -0.64 -14.80 0.34
C LYS A 41 -0.36 -13.31 0.26
N LYS A 42 0.94 -12.96 0.31
CA LYS A 42 1.47 -11.75 -0.30
C LYS A 42 1.24 -11.87 -1.82
N GLY A 43 -0.02 -11.72 -2.28
CA GLY A 43 -0.25 -11.32 -3.66
C GLY A 43 0.57 -10.07 -3.94
N GLU A 44 0.98 -9.84 -5.20
CA GLU A 44 1.87 -8.73 -5.56
C GLU A 44 1.60 -7.50 -4.69
N GLN A 45 2.56 -7.18 -3.82
CA GLN A 45 2.42 -6.10 -2.85
C GLN A 45 2.01 -4.85 -3.63
N LYS A 46 0.76 -4.42 -3.47
CA LYS A 46 0.27 -3.21 -4.12
C LYS A 46 1.08 -2.06 -3.55
N PHE A 47 2.02 -1.51 -4.31
CA PHE A 47 2.95 -0.46 -3.88
C PHE A 47 2.28 0.82 -3.36
N ASN A 48 0.94 0.91 -3.42
CA ASN A 48 0.12 1.94 -2.77
C ASN A 48 0.42 2.13 -1.28
N HIS A 49 0.88 1.09 -0.56
CA HIS A 49 1.32 1.26 0.84
C HIS A 49 2.79 1.66 0.99
N ILE A 50 3.57 1.60 -0.10
CA ILE A 50 5.01 1.88 -0.13
C ILE A 50 5.26 3.33 -0.56
N ILE A 51 4.46 3.86 -1.49
CA ILE A 51 4.64 5.23 -2.01
C ILE A 51 3.61 6.17 -1.40
N ASN A 52 4.09 7.32 -0.92
CA ASN A 52 3.25 8.44 -0.54
C ASN A 52 3.64 9.71 -1.33
N GLN A 53 2.83 10.75 -1.20
CA GLN A 53 3.04 12.04 -1.90
C GLN A 53 4.35 12.77 -1.52
N TYR A 54 4.98 12.38 -0.41
CA TYR A 54 6.20 12.96 0.13
C TYR A 54 7.45 12.14 -0.20
N THR A 55 7.32 10.90 -0.69
CA THR A 55 8.45 10.04 -1.08
C THR A 55 9.40 10.78 -2.03
N LYS A 56 8.87 11.60 -2.97
CA LYS A 56 9.70 12.40 -3.88
C LYS A 56 10.55 13.49 -3.24
N LYS A 57 10.21 13.92 -2.02
CA LYS A 57 10.92 14.96 -1.27
C LYS A 57 12.06 14.39 -0.45
N ASP A 58 12.18 13.07 -0.36
CA ASP A 58 13.23 12.41 0.38
C ASP A 58 14.57 12.52 -0.40
N PRO A 59 15.60 13.19 0.15
CA PRO A 59 16.90 13.30 -0.49
C PRO A 59 17.74 12.02 -0.34
N THR A 60 17.37 11.09 0.55
CA THR A 60 18.09 9.84 0.79
C THR A 60 17.76 8.75 -0.24
N LEU A 61 16.66 8.92 -0.98
CA LEU A 61 16.27 7.98 -2.01
C LEU A 61 17.15 8.10 -3.25
N PRO A 62 17.58 6.97 -3.84
CA PRO A 62 18.38 6.96 -5.06
C PRO A 62 17.66 7.64 -6.23
N ARG A 63 18.38 8.55 -6.91
CA ARG A 63 17.89 9.33 -8.06
C ARG A 63 18.72 9.00 -9.30
N ILE A 64 18.04 8.80 -10.43
CA ILE A 64 18.63 8.56 -11.73
C ILE A 64 18.07 9.55 -12.75
N TYR A 65 18.90 9.91 -13.73
CA TYR A 65 18.60 10.91 -14.76
C TYR A 65 18.72 10.36 -16.18
N ASN A 66 19.02 9.07 -16.33
CA ASN A 66 19.25 8.40 -17.61
C ASN A 66 18.00 7.63 -18.12
N VAL A 67 16.85 7.77 -17.45
CA VAL A 67 15.60 7.07 -17.79
C VAL A 67 14.55 8.09 -18.20
N LYS A 68 13.94 7.92 -19.38
CA LYS A 68 12.81 8.73 -19.82
C LYS A 68 11.54 8.34 -19.06
N CYS A 69 10.69 9.33 -18.76
CA CYS A 69 9.40 9.07 -18.14
C CYS A 69 8.48 8.37 -19.15
N PRO A 70 7.76 7.29 -18.78
CA PRO A 70 6.83 6.62 -19.70
C PRO A 70 5.58 7.46 -20.01
N ASN A 71 5.29 8.49 -19.20
CA ASN A 71 4.20 9.41 -19.47
C ASN A 71 4.55 10.34 -20.63
N GLY A 72 3.91 10.14 -21.79
CA GLY A 72 4.12 10.97 -22.98
C GLY A 72 3.83 12.46 -22.77
N GLY A 73 2.96 12.81 -21.81
CA GLY A 73 2.67 14.20 -21.43
C GLY A 73 3.66 14.81 -20.43
N CYS A 74 4.73 14.10 -20.05
CA CYS A 74 5.70 14.62 -19.09
C CYS A 74 6.53 15.75 -19.71
N SER A 75 6.65 16.88 -19.02
CA SER A 75 7.43 18.04 -19.49
C SER A 75 8.91 17.72 -19.72
N THR A 76 9.46 16.71 -19.04
CA THR A 76 10.84 16.25 -19.19
C THR A 76 11.10 15.51 -20.50
N ASN A 77 10.04 15.08 -21.20
CA ASN A 77 10.16 14.36 -22.47
C ASN A 77 10.09 15.30 -23.69
N SER A 78 9.86 16.60 -23.47
CA SER A 78 9.84 17.59 -24.55
C SER A 78 11.25 17.94 -25.01
N ASP A 79 11.43 18.25 -26.30
CA ASP A 79 12.74 18.71 -26.83
C ASP A 79 13.20 20.03 -26.21
N SER A 80 12.27 20.78 -25.62
CA SER A 80 12.52 22.02 -24.89
C SER A 80 12.90 21.80 -23.41
N ALA A 81 12.99 20.55 -22.95
CA ALA A 81 13.31 20.24 -21.56
C ALA A 81 14.74 20.67 -21.23
N LYS A 82 14.88 21.58 -20.25
CA LYS A 82 16.19 22.07 -19.80
C LYS A 82 17.02 20.99 -19.08
N ASN A 83 16.36 20.05 -18.44
CA ASN A 83 16.96 19.01 -17.62
C ASN A 83 16.36 17.64 -17.96
N PRO A 84 17.15 16.55 -17.85
CA PRO A 84 16.63 15.19 -17.98
C PRO A 84 15.60 14.88 -16.89
N ALA A 85 14.77 13.87 -17.14
CA ALA A 85 13.79 13.41 -16.17
C ALA A 85 14.48 12.91 -14.89
N GLU A 86 14.10 13.48 -13.75
CA GLU A 86 14.53 12.98 -12.46
C GLU A 86 13.59 11.84 -12.03
N VAL A 87 14.17 10.66 -11.89
CA VAL A 87 13.44 9.44 -11.53
C VAL A 87 14.03 8.87 -10.25
N ILE A 88 13.18 8.67 -9.24
CA ILE A 88 13.55 7.91 -8.06
C ILE A 88 13.31 6.44 -8.36
N TYR A 89 14.25 5.57 -8.01
CA TYR A 89 14.05 4.13 -8.08
C TYR A 89 14.17 3.51 -6.70
N MET A 90 13.29 2.57 -6.40
CA MET A 90 13.27 1.87 -5.13
C MET A 90 12.99 0.38 -5.33
N ARG A 91 13.69 -0.45 -4.60
CA ARG A 91 13.47 -1.90 -4.59
C ARG A 91 12.38 -2.21 -3.57
N TYR A 92 11.39 -2.99 -3.98
CA TYR A 92 10.27 -3.38 -3.11
C TYR A 92 10.16 -4.90 -2.90
N ASP A 93 10.84 -5.67 -3.74
CA ASP A 93 10.96 -7.11 -3.64
C ASP A 93 12.44 -7.47 -3.73
N ASP A 94 13.03 -7.88 -2.61
CA ASP A 94 14.43 -8.27 -2.56
C ASP A 94 14.65 -9.60 -3.28
N ASP A 95 13.78 -10.58 -3.11
CA ASP A 95 14.01 -11.91 -3.66
C ASP A 95 13.86 -11.92 -5.19
N ALA A 96 12.83 -11.23 -5.71
CA ALA A 96 12.56 -11.17 -7.14
C ALA A 96 13.24 -9.99 -7.86
N LEU A 97 14.06 -9.20 -7.15
CA LEU A 97 14.75 -8.01 -7.68
C LEU A 97 13.80 -7.02 -8.39
N LYS A 98 12.59 -6.82 -7.85
CA LYS A 98 11.60 -5.92 -8.47
C LYS A 98 11.84 -4.47 -8.03
N TYR A 99 11.83 -3.58 -9.01
CA TYR A 99 12.02 -2.15 -8.82
C TYR A 99 10.77 -1.37 -9.22
N LEU A 100 10.64 -0.24 -8.55
CA LEU A 100 9.60 0.76 -8.74
C LEU A 100 10.27 2.08 -9.06
N TYR A 101 9.77 2.74 -10.09
CA TYR A 101 10.28 4.02 -10.56
C TYR A 101 9.22 5.10 -10.36
N ILE A 102 9.64 6.27 -9.93
CA ILE A 102 8.78 7.42 -9.65
C ILE A 102 9.38 8.64 -10.35
N CYS A 103 8.66 9.21 -11.32
CA CYS A 103 9.04 10.48 -11.91
C CYS A 103 8.74 11.62 -10.92
N VAL A 104 9.76 12.39 -10.54
CA VAL A 104 9.61 13.50 -9.60
C VAL A 104 8.76 14.64 -10.19
N THR A 105 8.78 14.80 -11.50
CA THR A 105 8.10 15.90 -12.21
C THR A 105 6.60 15.69 -12.34
N CYS A 106 6.15 14.52 -12.82
CA CYS A 106 4.73 14.24 -13.07
C CYS A 106 4.10 13.20 -12.14
N ASN A 107 4.86 12.69 -11.15
CA ASN A 107 4.45 11.65 -10.21
C ASN A 107 4.01 10.33 -10.86
N THR A 108 4.35 10.10 -12.13
CA THR A 108 4.08 8.82 -12.77
C THR A 108 4.92 7.74 -12.10
N VAL A 109 4.28 6.62 -11.78
CA VAL A 109 4.90 5.47 -11.13
C VAL A 109 4.79 4.27 -12.07
N TRP A 110 5.87 3.51 -12.22
CA TRP A 110 5.89 2.29 -13.03
C TRP A 110 6.87 1.26 -12.48
N LYS A 111 6.67 -0.02 -12.80
CA LYS A 111 7.57 -1.11 -12.45
C LYS A 111 8.48 -1.48 -13.61
N THR A 112 9.57 -2.20 -13.32
CA THR A 112 10.43 -2.80 -14.35
C THR A 112 9.66 -3.76 -15.26
N ASP A 113 8.65 -4.46 -14.72
CA ASP A 113 7.88 -5.49 -15.44
C ASP A 113 6.71 -4.92 -16.27
N ASP A 114 6.36 -3.63 -16.13
CA ASP A 114 5.20 -3.03 -16.82
C ASP A 114 5.45 -2.78 -18.32
N ASN A 115 6.69 -2.92 -18.80
CA ASN A 115 7.08 -2.72 -20.21
C ASN A 115 7.40 -4.03 -20.96
N LYS A 116 6.85 -5.17 -20.53
CA LYS A 116 6.90 -6.42 -21.31
C LYS A 116 5.74 -6.57 -22.27
#